data_AF-A0A8B7J249-F1
#
_entry.id   AF-A0A8B7J249-F1
#
_cell.length_a   1.000
_cell.length_b   1.000
_cell.length_c   1.000
_cell.angle_alpha   90.00
_cell.angle_beta   90.00
_cell.angle_gamma   90.00
#
_symmetry.space_group_name_H-M   'P 1'
#
loop_
_entity.id
_entity.type
_entity.pdbx_description
1 polymer ?
#
loop_
_entity_poly.entity_id
_entity_poly.type
_entity_poly.pdbx_seq_one_letter_code
_entity_poly.pdbx_strand_id
1 'polypeptide(L)'
;RQRSAGPCPGATGCAVASPPSRGCEAGRASPALNAAPASAAERFKPSDVLQNFETAVQENISINGQPWQETSDDSELQSGSNIKILEDQFDELIVETTTKRKRWPKKILMHAIQTMKGEQEMLKLYQPVVTPEEIRSQPSQDAYMAELKQLAEVASKQISGVMKSLPALIERAEGFSQALTWQPTLELCKLRQEVFAGCKEKEENNVQNFISPAEVTPTDTDTNKNTYVFLKRKRTAESPQARRYPLRRRKITLST
;
A
#
# COMPACT_ATOMS: atom_id res chain seq x y z
N ARG A 1 -13.19 34.27 -35.06
CA ARG A 1 -14.65 34.57 -34.98
C ARG A 1 -14.99 34.74 -33.50
N GLN A 2 -14.97 35.98 -33.00
CA GLN A 2 -16.14 36.85 -32.77
C GLN A 2 -17.11 36.26 -31.74
N ARG A 3 -17.53 36.92 -30.65
CA ARG A 3 -17.21 38.23 -30.03
C ARG A 3 -18.03 38.31 -28.72
N SER A 4 -17.46 38.95 -27.67
CA SER A 4 -18.07 39.93 -26.73
C SER A 4 -19.32 39.55 -25.89
N ALA A 5 -19.63 40.07 -24.70
CA ALA A 5 -19.18 41.14 -23.80
C ALA A 5 -19.79 40.80 -22.41
N GLY A 6 -19.38 41.31 -21.25
CA GLY A 6 -18.74 42.59 -20.99
C GLY A 6 -18.20 42.70 -19.55
N PRO A 7 -17.85 43.93 -19.11
CA PRO A 7 -16.84 44.15 -18.10
C PRO A 7 -17.39 44.64 -16.74
N CYS A 8 -16.62 44.41 -15.66
CA CYS A 8 -16.58 45.22 -14.42
C CYS A 8 -15.95 46.61 -14.73
N PRO A 9 -15.66 47.56 -13.80
CA PRO A 9 -15.72 47.57 -12.32
C PRO A 9 -16.15 48.94 -11.69
N GLY A 10 -15.90 49.15 -10.39
CA GLY A 10 -15.47 50.47 -9.91
C GLY A 10 -16.16 51.01 -8.65
N ALA A 11 -15.41 51.07 -7.55
CA ALA A 11 -15.73 51.80 -6.33
C ALA A 11 -15.01 53.17 -6.31
N THR A 12 -15.72 54.22 -5.84
CA THR A 12 -15.32 55.53 -5.26
C THR A 12 -16.51 56.47 -5.52
N GLY A 13 -17.06 57.33 -4.66
CA GLY A 13 -16.57 58.02 -3.47
C GLY A 13 -17.02 59.49 -3.60
N CYS A 14 -17.66 60.03 -2.55
CA CYS A 14 -17.89 61.45 -2.22
C CYS A 14 -18.96 62.32 -2.94
N ALA A 15 -19.77 62.97 -2.07
CA ALA A 15 -20.05 64.42 -2.00
C ALA A 15 -21.48 64.95 -2.27
N VAL A 16 -22.08 65.47 -1.17
CA VAL A 16 -22.73 66.78 -1.00
C VAL A 16 -24.05 67.08 -1.74
N ALA A 17 -25.12 67.30 -0.95
CA ALA A 17 -25.95 68.51 -1.05
C ALA A 17 -26.91 68.65 0.17
N SER A 18 -26.78 69.78 0.87
CA SER A 18 -27.80 70.45 1.70
C SER A 18 -28.06 71.83 1.03
N PRO A 19 -29.02 72.70 1.42
CA PRO A 19 -30.35 72.56 2.05
C PRO A 19 -31.43 73.35 1.21
N PRO A 20 -32.59 73.82 1.75
CA PRO A 20 -32.57 75.01 2.60
C PRO A 20 -33.50 74.97 3.82
N SER A 21 -32.95 75.47 4.93
CA SER A 21 -33.68 76.01 6.07
C SER A 21 -34.23 77.40 5.70
N ARG A 22 -35.51 77.65 5.99
CA ARG A 22 -36.03 79.02 6.20
C ARG A 22 -36.20 79.24 7.69
N GLY A 23 -35.51 80.24 8.21
CA GLY A 23 -35.66 80.73 9.57
C GLY A 23 -36.43 82.04 9.64
N CYS A 24 -36.62 82.47 10.89
CA CYS A 24 -36.99 83.80 11.38
C CYS A 24 -38.47 84.20 11.17
N GLU A 25 -39.16 84.93 12.05
CA GLU A 25 -39.00 85.38 13.44
C GLU A 25 -40.32 86.11 13.78
N ALA A 26 -40.52 86.40 15.07
CA ALA A 26 -41.30 87.53 15.59
C ALA A 26 -42.85 87.56 15.44
N GLY A 27 -43.50 87.33 16.58
CA GLY A 27 -44.26 88.40 17.25
C GLY A 27 -45.70 88.68 16.78
N ARG A 28 -46.67 88.32 17.63
CA ARG A 28 -47.82 89.14 18.05
C ARG A 28 -48.60 88.34 19.10
N ALA A 29 -48.56 88.76 20.35
CA ALA A 29 -49.55 89.65 20.96
C ALA A 29 -50.89 88.95 21.18
N SER A 30 -51.17 88.61 22.44
CA SER A 30 -52.54 88.46 22.92
C SER A 30 -53.33 89.74 22.63
N PRO A 31 -54.61 89.62 22.28
CA PRO A 31 -55.62 90.47 22.87
C PRO A 31 -56.57 89.62 23.69
N ALA A 32 -56.78 90.06 24.93
CA ALA A 32 -57.91 89.68 25.74
C ALA A 32 -59.23 90.06 25.03
N LEU A 33 -60.27 89.28 25.35
CA LEU A 33 -61.69 89.64 25.34
C LEU A 33 -62.30 90.03 23.99
N ASN A 34 -63.08 89.12 23.40
CA ASN A 34 -64.55 89.22 23.41
C ASN A 34 -65.18 88.18 22.46
N ALA A 35 -66.44 87.84 22.79
CA ALA A 35 -67.42 87.10 22.00
C ALA A 35 -67.30 85.57 21.99
N ALA A 36 -68.06 84.96 22.91
CA ALA A 36 -68.72 83.69 22.62
C ALA A 36 -69.56 83.82 21.33
N PRO A 37 -69.68 82.72 20.57
CA PRO A 37 -70.98 82.33 20.07
C PRO A 37 -71.37 81.01 20.72
N ALA A 38 -72.53 81.07 21.39
CA ALA A 38 -73.33 79.90 21.63
C ALA A 38 -73.62 79.16 20.31
N SER A 39 -73.91 77.87 20.44
CA SER A 39 -74.49 76.97 19.45
C SER A 39 -73.55 76.32 18.43
N ALA A 40 -72.86 75.27 18.88
CA ALA A 40 -72.69 74.06 18.10
C ALA A 40 -72.72 72.86 19.06
N ALA A 41 -73.91 72.57 19.61
CA ALA A 41 -74.18 71.25 20.15
C ALA A 41 -74.28 70.30 18.94
N GLU A 42 -73.12 69.93 18.42
CA GLU A 42 -72.98 68.95 17.37
C GLU A 42 -73.49 67.63 17.93
N ARG A 43 -74.63 67.15 17.39
CA ARG A 43 -75.17 65.83 17.73
C ARG A 43 -74.17 64.81 17.23
N PHE A 44 -73.18 64.46 18.07
CA PHE A 44 -72.33 63.30 17.84
C PHE A 44 -73.25 62.09 17.70
N LYS A 45 -73.28 61.52 16.51
CA LYS A 45 -74.04 60.30 16.31
C LYS A 45 -73.31 59.19 17.06
N PRO A 46 -74.02 58.30 17.75
CA PRO A 46 -73.38 57.18 18.45
C PRO A 46 -72.54 56.30 17.52
N SER A 47 -72.83 56.28 16.21
CA SER A 47 -71.99 55.67 15.18
C SER A 47 -70.56 56.22 15.15
N ASP A 48 -70.42 57.54 15.28
CA ASP A 48 -69.15 58.22 15.09
C ASP A 48 -68.25 58.02 16.32
N VAL A 49 -68.86 57.95 17.51
CA VAL A 49 -68.17 57.63 18.76
C VAL A 49 -67.66 56.18 18.76
N LEU A 50 -68.47 55.23 18.27
CA LEU A 50 -68.06 53.83 18.17
C LEU A 50 -66.95 53.63 17.14
N GLN A 51 -67.04 54.30 15.99
CA GLN A 51 -66.01 54.22 14.95
C GLN A 51 -64.68 54.85 15.41
N ASN A 52 -64.73 55.97 16.13
CA ASN A 52 -63.55 56.59 16.73
C ASN A 52 -62.90 55.70 17.79
N PHE A 53 -63.72 55.04 18.62
CA PHE A 53 -63.22 54.10 19.63
C PHE A 53 -62.56 52.88 18.98
N GLU A 54 -63.20 52.26 17.97
CA GLU A 54 -62.63 51.13 17.24
C GLU A 54 -61.31 51.51 16.55
N THR A 55 -61.26 52.68 15.90
CA THR A 55 -60.04 53.18 15.24
C THR A 55 -58.91 53.38 16.25
N ALA A 56 -59.21 53.99 17.41
CA ALA A 56 -58.22 54.17 18.46
C ALA A 56 -57.71 52.83 19.02
N VAL A 57 -58.58 51.83 19.14
CA VAL A 57 -58.17 50.47 19.55
C VAL A 57 -57.25 49.84 18.51
N GLN A 58 -57.59 49.94 17.21
CA GLN A 58 -56.77 49.39 16.12
C GLN A 58 -55.39 50.08 16.02
N GLU A 59 -55.31 51.39 16.25
CA GLU A 59 -54.03 52.12 16.22
C GLU A 59 -53.11 51.79 17.40
N ASN A 60 -53.67 51.38 18.55
CA ASN A 60 -52.90 51.09 19.76
C ASN A 60 -52.56 49.61 19.93
N ILE A 61 -53.11 48.72 19.10
CA ILE A 61 -52.82 47.29 19.13
C ILE A 61 -51.93 46.93 17.93
N SER A 62 -50.89 46.15 18.19
CA SER A 62 -50.10 45.49 17.15
C SER A 62 -50.27 43.97 17.24
N ILE A 63 -50.41 43.31 16.10
CA ILE A 63 -50.44 41.83 16.01
C ILE A 63 -49.08 41.42 15.43
N ASN A 64 -48.37 40.54 16.14
CA ASN A 64 -47.00 40.10 15.76
C ASN A 64 -46.01 41.25 15.49
N GLY A 65 -46.18 42.40 16.17
CA GLY A 65 -45.34 43.58 15.99
C GLY A 65 -45.58 44.36 14.70
N GLN A 66 -46.66 44.07 13.97
CA GLN A 66 -47.15 44.87 12.85
C GLN A 66 -48.42 45.64 13.27
N PRO A 67 -48.64 46.86 12.75
CA PRO A 67 -49.86 47.60 13.01
C PRO A 67 -51.07 46.82 12.51
N TRP A 68 -52.22 47.03 13.15
CA TRP A 68 -53.45 46.28 12.88
C TRP A 68 -53.83 46.22 11.39
N GLN A 69 -53.61 47.32 10.64
CA GLN A 69 -53.91 47.40 9.20
C GLN A 69 -52.97 46.60 8.29
N GLU A 70 -51.74 46.35 8.73
CA GLU A 70 -50.72 45.59 7.97
C GLU A 70 -50.69 44.11 8.37
N THR A 71 -51.42 43.77 9.43
CA THR A 71 -51.69 42.38 9.75
C THR A 71 -52.58 41.87 8.63
N SER A 72 -52.06 41.00 7.77
CA SER A 72 -52.87 40.42 6.70
C SER A 72 -54.11 39.80 7.34
N ASP A 73 -55.27 40.39 7.04
CA ASP A 73 -56.53 39.67 7.17
C ASP A 73 -56.41 38.49 6.20
N ASP A 74 -55.85 37.38 6.67
CA ASP A 74 -55.91 36.03 6.09
C ASP A 74 -57.37 35.53 6.15
N SER A 75 -58.29 36.42 5.80
CA SER A 75 -59.72 36.25 5.84
C SER A 75 -60.08 35.15 4.86
N GLU A 76 -60.69 34.11 5.44
CA GLU A 76 -61.03 32.78 4.90
C GLU A 76 -61.63 32.73 3.49
N LEU A 77 -62.08 33.86 2.94
CA LEU A 77 -62.74 33.96 1.64
C LEU A 77 -61.79 33.85 0.45
N GLN A 78 -60.53 34.30 0.57
CA GLN A 78 -59.50 34.03 -0.45
C GLN A 78 -58.86 32.65 -0.26
N SER A 79 -58.85 32.14 0.97
CA SER A 79 -58.28 30.84 1.34
C SER A 79 -58.98 29.69 0.63
N GLY A 80 -60.31 29.68 0.52
CA GLY A 80 -61.03 28.58 -0.13
C GLY A 80 -60.67 28.36 -1.60
N SER A 81 -60.53 29.44 -2.40
CA SER A 81 -60.13 29.34 -3.81
C SER A 81 -58.64 29.03 -3.95
N ASN A 82 -57.79 29.60 -3.09
CA ASN A 82 -56.36 29.36 -3.12
C ASN A 82 -56.02 27.92 -2.68
N ILE A 83 -56.72 27.36 -1.70
CA ILE A 83 -56.57 25.98 -1.25
C ILE A 83 -56.90 25.02 -2.38
N LYS A 84 -58.03 25.22 -3.08
CA LYS A 84 -58.39 24.35 -4.22
C LYS A 84 -57.35 24.37 -5.34
N ILE A 85 -56.82 25.55 -5.67
CA ILE A 85 -55.76 25.70 -6.68
C ILE A 85 -54.47 24.98 -6.25
N LEU A 86 -54.14 24.98 -4.96
CA LEU A 86 -52.99 24.27 -4.41
C LEU A 86 -53.22 22.76 -4.36
N GLU A 87 -54.42 22.31 -4.02
CA GLU A 87 -54.82 20.90 -4.05
C GLU A 87 -54.74 20.33 -5.46
N ASP A 88 -55.27 21.03 -6.46
CA ASP A 88 -55.20 20.61 -7.87
C ASP A 88 -53.73 20.48 -8.36
N GLN A 89 -52.87 21.45 -7.99
CA GLN A 89 -51.43 21.38 -8.29
C GLN A 89 -50.74 20.23 -7.57
N PHE A 90 -51.11 19.98 -6.32
CA PHE A 90 -50.54 18.88 -5.55
C PHE A 90 -50.95 17.54 -6.16
N ASP A 91 -52.22 17.37 -6.53
CA ASP A 91 -52.71 16.16 -7.20
C ASP A 91 -52.02 15.92 -8.55
N GLU A 92 -51.79 16.99 -9.32
CA GLU A 92 -51.01 16.91 -10.56
C GLU A 92 -49.59 16.37 -10.29
N LEU A 93 -48.91 16.91 -9.28
CA LEU A 93 -47.56 16.46 -8.90
C LEU A 93 -47.55 15.02 -8.37
N ILE A 94 -48.59 14.60 -7.63
CA ILE A 94 -48.74 13.22 -7.16
C ILE A 94 -48.91 12.28 -8.35
N VAL A 95 -49.76 12.61 -9.33
CA VAL A 95 -49.95 11.81 -10.55
C VAL A 95 -48.67 11.78 -11.38
N GLU A 96 -48.00 12.92 -11.58
CA GLU A 96 -46.74 12.98 -12.33
C GLU A 96 -45.66 12.13 -11.64
N THR A 97 -45.53 12.25 -10.33
CA THR A 97 -44.53 11.51 -9.56
C THR A 97 -44.81 10.01 -9.57
N THR A 98 -46.06 9.60 -9.37
CA THR A 98 -46.45 8.18 -9.38
C THR A 98 -46.28 7.57 -10.77
N THR A 99 -46.65 8.29 -11.84
CA THR A 99 -46.40 7.85 -13.21
C THR A 99 -44.91 7.78 -13.52
N LYS A 100 -44.11 8.74 -13.04
CA LYS A 100 -42.65 8.74 -13.17
C LYS A 100 -42.04 7.50 -12.51
N ARG A 101 -42.37 7.27 -11.23
CA ARG A 101 -41.92 6.09 -10.45
C ARG A 101 -42.32 4.76 -11.09
N LYS A 102 -43.47 4.70 -11.78
CA LYS A 102 -43.93 3.49 -12.47
C LYS A 102 -43.25 3.26 -13.84
N ARG A 103 -43.08 4.31 -14.65
CA ARG A 103 -42.67 4.20 -16.07
C ARG A 103 -41.16 4.31 -16.28
N TRP A 104 -40.50 5.21 -15.57
CA TRP A 104 -39.09 5.53 -15.84
C TRP A 104 -38.12 4.41 -15.48
N PRO A 105 -38.26 3.66 -14.37
CA PRO A 105 -37.39 2.53 -14.08
C PRO A 105 -37.39 1.50 -15.22
N LYS A 106 -38.56 1.24 -15.83
CA LYS A 106 -38.69 0.32 -16.98
C LYS A 106 -37.98 0.85 -18.22
N LYS A 107 -38.09 2.16 -18.52
CA LYS A 107 -37.39 2.79 -19.64
C LYS A 107 -35.88 2.80 -19.44
N ILE A 108 -35.41 3.17 -18.25
CA ILE A 108 -33.99 3.18 -17.89
C ILE A 108 -33.41 1.77 -18.01
N LEU A 109 -34.11 0.77 -17.46
CA LEU A 109 -33.70 -0.62 -17.55
C LEU A 109 -33.55 -1.09 -19.01
N MET A 110 -34.51 -0.76 -19.87
CA MET A 110 -34.45 -1.10 -21.29
C MET A 110 -33.20 -0.50 -21.96
N HIS A 111 -32.91 0.79 -21.73
CA HIS A 111 -31.72 1.44 -22.30
C HIS A 111 -30.42 0.88 -21.72
N ALA A 112 -30.37 0.62 -20.41
CA ALA A 112 -29.20 0.00 -19.78
C ALA A 112 -28.91 -1.38 -20.36
N ILE A 113 -29.94 -2.21 -20.56
CA ILE A 113 -29.79 -3.54 -21.20
C ILE A 113 -29.28 -3.40 -22.64
N GLN A 114 -29.80 -2.44 -23.41
CA GLN A 114 -29.34 -2.18 -24.78
C GLN A 114 -27.87 -1.77 -24.82
N THR A 115 -27.47 -0.83 -23.95
CA THR A 115 -26.08 -0.37 -23.85
C THR A 115 -25.14 -1.51 -23.44
N MET A 116 -25.48 -2.25 -22.38
CA MET A 116 -24.67 -3.38 -21.92
C MET A 116 -24.51 -4.46 -22.99
N LYS A 117 -25.57 -4.76 -23.73
CA LYS A 117 -25.48 -5.69 -24.88
C LYS A 117 -24.59 -5.13 -25.98
N GLY A 118 -24.71 -3.84 -26.30
CA GLY A 118 -23.84 -3.19 -27.30
C GLY A 118 -22.37 -3.24 -26.91
N GLU A 119 -22.05 -2.93 -25.65
CA GLU A 119 -20.68 -3.04 -25.12
C GLU A 119 -20.15 -4.47 -25.17
N GLN A 120 -21.00 -5.46 -24.83
CA GLN A 120 -20.64 -6.87 -24.92
C GLN A 120 -20.37 -7.32 -26.36
N GLU A 121 -21.18 -6.88 -27.33
CA GLU A 121 -20.93 -7.19 -28.75
C GLU A 121 -19.65 -6.52 -29.26
N MET A 122 -19.38 -5.26 -28.86
CA MET A 122 -18.12 -4.59 -29.16
C MET A 122 -16.92 -5.34 -28.58
N LEU A 123 -17.05 -5.88 -27.37
CA LEU A 123 -16.00 -6.70 -26.74
C LEU A 123 -15.77 -8.01 -27.49
N LYS A 124 -16.78 -8.63 -28.11
CA LYS A 124 -16.58 -9.82 -28.94
C LYS A 124 -15.76 -9.54 -30.19
N LEU A 125 -15.85 -8.32 -30.73
CA LEU A 125 -15.03 -7.87 -31.86
C LEU A 125 -13.60 -7.54 -31.45
N TYR A 126 -13.30 -7.49 -30.15
CA TYR A 126 -11.95 -7.23 -29.65
C TYR A 126 -11.05 -8.44 -29.89
N GLN A 127 -10.15 -8.32 -30.87
CA GLN A 127 -9.02 -9.22 -31.01
C GLN A 127 -7.87 -8.70 -30.13
N PRO A 128 -7.28 -9.52 -29.24
CA PRO A 128 -6.14 -9.12 -28.44
C PRO A 128 -5.00 -8.65 -29.37
N VAL A 129 -4.68 -7.37 -29.32
CA VAL A 129 -3.66 -6.74 -30.19
C VAL A 129 -2.24 -7.24 -29.85
N VAL A 130 -2.06 -7.84 -28.67
CA VAL A 130 -0.79 -8.41 -28.23
C VAL A 130 -0.90 -9.92 -28.30
N THR A 131 -0.36 -10.50 -29.38
CA THR A 131 0.02 -11.90 -29.36
C THR A 131 1.12 -12.06 -28.31
N PRO A 132 1.01 -13.00 -27.35
CA PRO A 132 2.07 -13.22 -26.38
C PRO A 132 3.32 -13.63 -27.14
N GLU A 133 4.33 -12.77 -27.12
CA GLU A 133 5.61 -13.03 -27.75
C GLU A 133 6.28 -14.18 -26.99
N GLU A 134 6.40 -15.32 -27.67
CA GLU A 134 6.95 -16.54 -27.11
C GLU A 134 8.46 -16.32 -26.89
N ILE A 135 8.87 -16.16 -25.63
CA ILE A 135 10.28 -15.94 -25.26
C ILE A 135 11.06 -17.22 -25.60
N ARG A 136 11.66 -17.26 -26.79
CA ARG A 136 12.55 -18.34 -27.20
C ARG A 136 13.83 -18.28 -26.37
N SER A 137 14.14 -19.36 -25.66
CA SER A 137 15.43 -19.53 -24.98
C SER A 137 16.57 -19.52 -25.98
N GLN A 138 17.65 -18.79 -25.68
CA GLN A 138 18.81 -18.62 -26.56
C GLN A 138 19.48 -19.97 -26.90
N PRO A 139 19.71 -20.28 -28.19
CA PRO A 139 20.32 -21.56 -28.62
C PRO A 139 21.82 -21.69 -28.29
N SER A 140 22.47 -20.63 -27.81
CA SER A 140 23.90 -20.62 -27.46
C SER A 140 24.22 -21.37 -26.15
N GLN A 141 23.22 -21.66 -25.33
CA GLN A 141 23.44 -22.30 -24.02
C GLN A 141 23.89 -23.76 -24.18
N ASP A 142 23.43 -24.47 -25.20
CA ASP A 142 23.75 -25.89 -25.39
C ASP A 142 25.21 -26.14 -25.78
N ALA A 143 25.77 -25.28 -26.63
CA ALA A 143 27.19 -25.37 -27.02
C ALA A 143 28.12 -25.08 -25.83
N TYR A 144 27.81 -24.04 -25.05
CA TYR A 144 28.54 -23.71 -23.83
C TYR A 144 28.46 -24.84 -22.79
N MET A 145 27.27 -25.43 -22.60
CA MET A 145 27.07 -26.56 -21.69
C MET A 145 27.83 -27.82 -22.14
N ALA A 146 27.96 -28.05 -23.44
CA ALA A 146 28.74 -29.17 -23.98
C ALA A 146 30.25 -28.99 -23.74
N GLU A 147 30.78 -27.79 -23.97
CA GLU A 147 32.18 -27.45 -23.69
C GLU A 147 32.51 -27.60 -22.20
N LEU A 148 31.65 -27.08 -21.32
CA LEU A 148 31.84 -27.21 -19.87
C LEU A 148 31.85 -28.68 -19.41
N LYS A 149 30.98 -29.52 -19.98
CA LYS A 149 30.97 -30.97 -19.70
C LYS A 149 32.26 -31.63 -20.15
N GLN A 150 32.76 -31.31 -21.35
CA GLN A 150 34.04 -31.86 -21.83
C GLN A 150 35.21 -31.44 -20.93
N LEU A 151 35.24 -30.17 -20.53
CA LEU A 151 36.28 -29.66 -19.63
C LEU A 151 36.25 -30.38 -18.26
N ALA A 152 35.05 -30.59 -17.71
CA ALA A 152 34.87 -31.33 -16.45
C ALA A 152 35.33 -32.80 -16.58
N GLU A 153 35.02 -33.47 -17.68
CA GLU A 153 35.48 -34.84 -17.96
C GLU A 153 37.01 -34.94 -18.07
N VAL A 154 37.65 -33.99 -18.77
CA VAL A 154 39.12 -33.95 -18.88
C VAL A 154 39.76 -33.74 -17.51
N ALA A 155 39.27 -32.79 -16.72
CA ALA A 155 39.76 -32.53 -15.38
C ALA A 155 39.57 -33.76 -14.46
N SER A 156 38.43 -34.43 -14.55
CA SER A 156 38.16 -35.66 -13.78
C SER A 156 39.13 -36.78 -14.12
N LYS A 157 39.41 -37.01 -15.41
CA LYS A 157 40.38 -38.02 -15.87
C LYS A 157 41.79 -37.70 -15.40
N GLN A 158 42.20 -36.43 -15.43
CA GLN A 158 43.50 -36.01 -14.91
C GLN A 158 43.62 -36.27 -13.42
N ILE A 159 42.61 -35.88 -12.63
CA ILE A 159 42.59 -36.11 -11.18
C ILE A 159 42.65 -37.62 -10.88
N SER A 160 41.85 -38.43 -11.58
CA SER A 160 41.89 -39.89 -11.42
C SER A 160 43.25 -40.48 -11.77
N GLY A 161 43.89 -40.00 -12.85
CA GLY A 161 45.23 -40.41 -13.24
C GLY A 161 46.27 -40.08 -12.16
N VAL A 162 46.23 -38.86 -11.63
CA VAL A 162 47.10 -38.44 -10.51
C VAL A 162 46.83 -39.29 -9.27
N MET A 163 45.57 -39.54 -8.92
CA MET A 163 45.22 -40.36 -7.76
C MET A 163 45.70 -41.81 -7.89
N LYS A 164 45.79 -42.35 -9.11
CA LYS A 164 46.33 -43.70 -9.36
C LYS A 164 47.85 -43.76 -9.26
N SER A 165 48.56 -42.70 -9.68
CA SER A 165 50.03 -42.69 -9.71
C SER A 165 50.66 -42.18 -8.41
N LEU A 166 49.93 -41.39 -7.63
CA LEU A 166 50.41 -40.78 -6.39
C LEU A 166 50.86 -41.81 -5.33
N PRO A 167 50.16 -42.94 -5.08
CA PRO A 167 50.63 -43.97 -4.15
C PRO A 167 52.01 -44.53 -4.51
N ALA A 168 52.25 -44.85 -5.78
CA ALA A 168 53.53 -45.37 -6.24
C ALA A 168 54.68 -44.33 -6.13
N LEU A 169 54.36 -43.03 -6.18
CA LEU A 169 55.34 -41.98 -5.92
C LEU A 169 55.67 -41.90 -4.43
N ILE A 170 54.66 -42.03 -3.55
CA ILE A 170 54.85 -42.08 -2.09
C ILE A 170 55.73 -43.28 -1.71
N GLU A 171 55.42 -44.47 -2.21
CA GLU A 171 56.22 -45.69 -1.94
C GLU A 171 57.70 -45.52 -2.35
N ARG A 172 57.96 -44.89 -3.50
CA ARG A 172 59.34 -44.59 -3.92
C ARG A 172 60.04 -43.60 -2.99
N ALA A 173 59.34 -42.54 -2.58
CA ALA A 173 59.88 -41.55 -1.65
C ALA A 173 60.18 -42.17 -0.27
N GLU A 174 59.30 -43.04 0.22
CA GLU A 174 59.50 -43.80 1.46
C GLU A 174 60.70 -44.75 1.34
N GLY A 175 60.83 -45.47 0.23
CA GLY A 175 61.99 -46.33 -0.04
C GLY A 175 63.32 -45.57 -0.01
N PHE A 176 63.37 -44.39 -0.64
CA PHE A 176 64.56 -43.52 -0.55
C PHE A 176 64.82 -43.03 0.87
N SER A 177 63.78 -42.64 1.61
CA SER A 177 63.93 -42.19 3.01
C SER A 177 64.51 -43.29 3.90
N GLN A 178 64.12 -44.55 3.68
CA GLN A 178 64.64 -45.69 4.40
C GLN A 178 66.12 -45.96 4.07
N ALA A 179 66.50 -45.90 2.79
CA ALA A 179 67.89 -46.06 2.36
C ALA A 179 68.81 -45.00 2.98
N LEU A 180 68.38 -43.74 3.02
CA LEU A 180 69.12 -42.65 3.67
C LEU A 180 69.24 -42.86 5.19
N THR A 181 68.24 -43.47 5.82
CA THR A 181 68.28 -43.80 7.25
C THR A 181 69.34 -44.86 7.58
N TRP A 182 69.64 -45.78 6.65
CA TRP A 182 70.69 -46.80 6.82
C TRP A 182 72.12 -46.30 6.59
N GLN A 183 72.30 -45.10 6.03
CA GLN A 183 73.61 -44.56 5.69
C GLN A 183 74.56 -44.46 6.91
N PRO A 184 74.16 -43.95 8.09
CA PRO A 184 75.05 -43.91 9.27
C PRO A 184 75.43 -45.30 9.77
N THR A 185 74.51 -46.28 9.67
CA THR A 185 74.77 -47.67 10.06
C THR A 185 75.80 -48.30 9.14
N LEU A 186 75.72 -48.07 7.83
CA LEU A 186 76.69 -48.55 6.85
C LEU A 186 78.08 -47.96 7.08
N GLU A 187 78.18 -46.65 7.34
CA GLU A 187 79.47 -46.01 7.66
C GLU A 187 80.06 -46.53 8.98
N LEU A 188 79.22 -46.74 10.01
CA LEU A 188 79.67 -47.37 11.26
C LEU A 188 80.19 -48.80 11.03
N CYS A 189 79.51 -49.58 10.18
CA CYS A 189 79.96 -50.92 9.79
C CYS A 189 81.30 -50.88 9.04
N LYS A 190 81.49 -49.95 8.11
CA LYS A 190 82.78 -49.74 7.42
C LYS A 190 83.90 -49.39 8.40
N LEU A 191 83.67 -48.46 9.32
CA LEU A 191 84.65 -48.07 10.34
C LEU A 191 85.02 -49.25 11.24
N ARG A 192 84.03 -50.02 11.70
CA ARG A 192 84.29 -51.26 12.47
C ARG A 192 85.12 -52.24 11.65
N GLN A 193 84.77 -52.46 10.39
CA GLN A 193 85.53 -53.35 9.51
C GLN A 193 86.96 -52.85 9.32
N GLU A 194 87.21 -51.56 9.13
CA GLU A 194 88.56 -51.00 8.97
C GLU A 194 89.40 -51.12 10.25
N VAL A 195 88.82 -50.82 11.41
CA VAL A 195 89.49 -50.97 12.72
C VAL A 195 89.86 -52.43 13.00
N PHE A 196 89.00 -53.38 12.63
CA PHE A 196 89.23 -54.82 12.87
C PHE A 196 89.95 -55.55 11.70
N ALA A 197 90.00 -54.97 10.49
CA ALA A 197 90.69 -55.55 9.33
C ALA A 197 92.20 -55.27 9.33
N GLY A 198 92.67 -54.31 10.12
CA GLY A 198 94.11 -54.08 10.36
C GLY A 198 94.81 -55.18 11.18
N CYS A 199 94.06 -56.18 11.69
CA CYS A 199 94.59 -57.27 12.50
C CYS A 199 94.58 -58.60 11.72
N LYS A 200 95.34 -58.64 10.63
CA LYS A 200 95.74 -59.89 9.97
C LYS A 200 97.25 -60.03 9.95
N GLU A 201 97.81 -60.22 11.14
CA GLU A 201 99.03 -61.01 11.31
C GLU A 201 98.59 -62.43 11.72
N LYS A 202 99.08 -63.42 10.95
CA LYS A 202 99.01 -64.89 11.08
C LYS A 202 98.25 -65.47 12.28
N GLU A 203 97.31 -66.38 12.03
CA GLU A 203 97.45 -67.80 12.42
C GLU A 203 96.29 -68.64 11.88
N GLU A 204 96.62 -69.85 11.44
CA GLU A 204 95.71 -70.92 11.05
C GLU A 204 94.89 -71.43 12.25
N ASN A 205 93.70 -71.97 11.96
CA ASN A 205 93.08 -73.15 12.57
C ASN A 205 91.57 -73.00 12.82
N ASN A 206 90.81 -73.75 12.00
CA ASN A 206 89.76 -74.68 12.41
C ASN A 206 88.46 -74.16 13.10
N VAL A 207 87.38 -74.88 12.79
CA VAL A 207 86.08 -75.00 13.46
C VAL A 207 84.97 -74.09 12.89
N GLN A 208 84.21 -74.57 11.90
CA GLN A 208 83.00 -75.42 12.00
C GLN A 208 81.71 -74.59 12.16
N ASN A 209 80.83 -74.80 11.18
CA ASN A 209 79.40 -74.46 11.15
C ASN A 209 78.71 -74.35 12.50
N PHE A 210 77.84 -73.36 12.69
CA PHE A 210 76.51 -73.57 13.27
C PHE A 210 75.50 -72.55 12.72
N ILE A 211 74.55 -73.08 11.96
CA ILE A 211 73.22 -72.50 11.73
C ILE A 211 72.37 -72.87 12.96
N SER A 212 71.54 -71.95 13.46
CA SER A 212 70.25 -72.33 14.02
C SER A 212 69.18 -71.23 13.82
N PRO A 213 67.89 -71.61 13.69
CA PRO A 213 66.81 -70.77 13.17
C PRO A 213 65.71 -70.50 14.24
N ALA A 214 64.60 -69.87 13.80
CA ALA A 214 63.26 -69.73 14.40
C ALA A 214 62.88 -68.25 14.64
N GLU A 215 62.03 -67.60 13.84
CA GLU A 215 60.61 -67.84 13.46
C GLU A 215 59.59 -67.25 14.45
N VAL A 216 58.51 -66.72 13.85
CA VAL A 216 57.15 -66.48 14.37
C VAL A 216 56.79 -65.03 14.77
N THR A 217 56.28 -64.34 13.74
CA THR A 217 54.96 -63.64 13.64
C THR A 217 54.60 -62.50 14.60
N PRO A 218 53.94 -61.46 14.06
CA PRO A 218 52.72 -60.96 14.71
C PRO A 218 51.53 -60.90 13.73
N THR A 219 50.42 -61.48 14.19
CA THR A 219 49.09 -61.49 13.56
C THR A 219 48.18 -60.55 14.35
N ASP A 220 47.55 -59.64 13.60
CA ASP A 220 46.21 -59.09 13.73
C ASP A 220 45.79 -58.07 14.82
N THR A 221 45.42 -56.89 14.30
CA THR A 221 44.03 -56.39 14.23
C THR A 221 43.46 -55.54 15.38
N ASP A 222 43.04 -54.33 14.97
CA ASP A 222 41.93 -53.48 15.40
C ASP A 222 41.68 -53.20 16.89
N THR A 223 41.50 -51.92 17.22
CA THR A 223 40.15 -51.34 17.26
C THR A 223 40.16 -49.82 17.48
N ASN A 224 39.82 -49.11 16.41
CA ASN A 224 39.27 -47.76 16.45
C ASN A 224 37.90 -47.81 17.16
N LYS A 225 37.73 -47.09 18.28
CA LYS A 225 36.41 -46.79 18.84
C LYS A 225 36.08 -45.32 18.57
N ASN A 226 35.23 -45.17 17.57
CA ASN A 226 34.56 -43.97 17.11
C ASN A 226 33.71 -43.35 18.24
N THR A 227 34.19 -42.25 18.82
CA THR A 227 33.36 -41.40 19.68
C THR A 227 32.35 -40.69 18.79
N TYR A 228 31.11 -41.17 18.82
CA TYR A 228 29.96 -40.56 18.17
C TYR A 228 29.69 -39.17 18.78
N VAL A 229 30.34 -38.14 18.25
CA VAL A 229 30.02 -36.75 18.55
C VAL A 229 28.72 -36.41 17.82
N PHE A 230 27.61 -36.43 18.55
CA PHE A 230 26.38 -35.75 18.13
C PHE A 230 26.70 -34.27 17.91
N LEU A 231 26.95 -33.87 16.67
CA LEU A 231 26.91 -32.47 16.28
C LEU A 231 25.46 -32.01 16.40
N LYS A 232 25.09 -31.50 17.58
CA LYS A 232 23.94 -30.62 17.75
C LYS A 232 24.13 -29.47 16.76
N ARG A 233 23.32 -29.45 15.70
CA ARG A 233 23.17 -28.27 14.83
C ARG A 233 22.77 -27.09 15.72
N LYS A 234 23.74 -26.25 16.06
CA LYS A 234 23.50 -24.94 16.67
C LYS A 234 22.71 -24.15 15.63
N ARG A 235 21.44 -23.87 15.90
CA ARG A 235 20.61 -23.00 15.06
C ARG A 235 21.13 -21.58 15.27
N THR A 236 21.97 -21.10 14.36
CA THR A 236 22.37 -19.68 14.34
C THR A 236 21.12 -18.85 14.09
N ALA A 237 20.80 -17.96 15.02
CA ALA A 237 19.60 -17.12 14.99
C ALA A 237 19.64 -16.05 13.88
N GLU A 238 20.75 -15.90 13.15
CA GLU A 238 20.88 -14.90 12.10
C GLU A 238 21.53 -15.49 10.86
N SER A 239 20.71 -15.91 9.90
CA SER A 239 21.13 -15.99 8.49
C SER A 239 20.36 -14.92 7.69
N PRO A 240 20.99 -14.22 6.74
CA PRO A 240 20.34 -13.11 6.00
C PRO A 240 19.18 -13.53 5.09
N GLN A 241 18.91 -14.84 4.96
CA GLN A 241 17.90 -15.38 4.06
C GLN A 241 16.48 -15.39 4.64
N ALA A 242 16.31 -15.11 5.94
CA ALA A 242 14.99 -15.01 6.57
C ALA A 242 14.25 -13.68 6.29
N ARG A 243 14.89 -12.70 5.63
CA ARG A 243 14.30 -11.36 5.37
C ARG A 243 13.39 -11.27 4.14
N ARG A 244 13.27 -12.32 3.32
CA ARG A 244 12.57 -12.20 2.02
C ARG A 244 11.10 -12.58 2.01
N TYR A 245 10.53 -13.16 3.07
CA TYR A 245 9.10 -13.46 3.13
C TYR A 245 8.55 -13.37 4.57
N PRO A 246 7.58 -12.49 4.87
CA PRO A 246 6.88 -12.52 6.15
C PRO A 246 5.97 -13.76 6.22
N LEU A 247 6.33 -14.71 7.09
CA LEU A 247 5.47 -15.85 7.41
C LEU A 247 4.22 -15.36 8.14
N ARG A 248 3.12 -15.19 7.40
CA ARG A 248 1.80 -14.94 8.01
C ARG A 248 1.37 -16.15 8.82
N ARG A 249 1.32 -16.01 10.14
CA ARG A 249 0.71 -17.01 11.03
C ARG A 249 -0.79 -17.07 10.73
N ARG A 250 -1.26 -18.15 10.11
CA ARG A 250 -2.69 -18.46 10.02
C ARG A 250 -3.17 -18.94 11.39
N LYS A 251 -4.07 -18.18 12.03
CA LYS A 251 -4.89 -18.68 13.14
C LYS A 251 -6.07 -19.43 12.52
N ILE A 252 -6.16 -20.73 12.79
CA ILE A 252 -7.34 -21.52 12.48
C ILE A 252 -8.15 -21.57 13.77
N THR A 253 -9.32 -20.94 13.78
CA THR A 253 -10.32 -21.12 14.84
C THR A 253 -11.25 -22.25 14.40
N LEU A 254 -11.19 -23.38 15.10
CA LEU A 254 -12.20 -24.42 14.99
C LEU A 254 -13.34 -24.03 15.94
N SER A 255 -14.53 -23.75 15.40
CA SER A 255 -15.75 -23.67 16.20
C SER A 255 -16.16 -25.08 16.60
N THR A 256 -16.27 -25.32 17.89
CA THR A 256 -16.95 -26.48 18.48
C THR A 256 -18.45 -26.31 18.34
#